data_AF-A0A077NB12-F1
#
_entry.id   AF-A0A077NB12-F1
#
_cell.length_a   1.000
_cell.length_b   1.000
_cell.length_c   1.000
_cell.angle_alpha   90.00
_cell.angle_beta   90.00
_cell.angle_gamma   90.00
#
_symmetry.space_group_name_H-M   'P 1'
#
loop_
_entity.id
_entity.type
_entity.pdbx_description
1 polymer ?
#
loop_
_entity_poly.entity_id
_entity_poly.type
_entity_poly.pdbx_seq_one_letter_code
_entity_poly.pdbx_strand_id
1 'polypeptide(L)'
;MERKSGEYNQTGEPKMGKDVIDIANEIENIEFRAEIELTDFAKGKDGKGVAFGKVFNDKRKKFKDGKEIITTLVQNVETYKTDGYIKTKNSVYKIRHPNK
;
A
#
# COMPACT_ATOMS: atom_id res chain seq x y z
N MET A 1 -35.29 12.25 -22.08
CA MET A 1 -34.11 11.57 -21.51
C MET A 1 -32.90 12.44 -21.80
N GLU A 2 -32.49 13.25 -20.83
CA GLU A 2 -31.41 14.21 -21.01
C GLU A 2 -30.09 13.54 -20.60
N ARG A 3 -29.17 13.36 -21.56
CA ARG A 3 -27.84 12.78 -21.29
C ARG A 3 -26.98 13.86 -20.63
N LYS A 4 -26.60 13.66 -19.36
CA LYS A 4 -25.63 14.53 -18.66
C LYS A 4 -24.34 14.59 -19.48
N SER A 5 -24.00 15.77 -19.99
CA SER A 5 -22.72 16.04 -20.65
C SER A 5 -21.60 15.96 -19.60
N GLY A 6 -20.73 14.96 -19.72
CA GLY A 6 -19.48 14.93 -18.97
C GLY A 6 -18.61 16.11 -19.40
N GLU A 7 -17.97 16.79 -18.45
CA GLU A 7 -17.02 17.84 -18.78
C GLU A 7 -15.72 17.21 -19.29
N TYR A 8 -15.24 17.66 -20.45
CA TYR A 8 -13.96 17.23 -21.05
C TYR A 8 -12.89 18.31 -20.84
N ASN A 9 -11.63 17.92 -20.69
CA ASN A 9 -10.50 18.87 -20.65
C ASN A 9 -10.22 19.43 -22.06
N GLN A 10 -9.35 20.43 -22.18
CA GLN A 10 -9.04 21.10 -23.46
C GLN A 10 -8.39 20.16 -24.50
N THR A 11 -7.97 18.95 -24.10
CA THR A 11 -7.44 17.89 -24.97
C THR A 11 -8.49 16.85 -25.39
N GLY A 12 -9.75 17.01 -24.96
CA GLY A 12 -10.85 16.10 -25.33
C GLY A 12 -10.91 14.81 -24.51
N GLU A 13 -10.13 14.70 -23.44
CA GLU A 13 -10.20 13.60 -22.50
C GLU A 13 -11.28 13.89 -21.45
N PRO A 14 -12.03 12.87 -21.00
CA PRO A 14 -13.00 13.07 -19.92
C PRO A 14 -12.25 13.65 -18.71
N LYS A 15 -12.73 14.77 -18.14
CA LYS A 15 -12.14 15.27 -16.90
C LYS A 15 -12.30 14.16 -15.87
N MET A 16 -11.19 13.58 -15.44
CA MET A 16 -11.17 12.70 -14.27
C MET A 16 -11.84 13.47 -13.14
N GLY A 17 -12.94 12.92 -12.61
CA GLY A 17 -13.68 13.54 -11.51
C GLY A 17 -12.72 13.83 -10.36
N LYS A 18 -12.97 14.91 -9.62
CA LYS A 18 -12.12 15.35 -8.51
C LYS A 18 -11.83 14.21 -7.52
N ASP A 19 -12.82 13.34 -7.29
CA ASP A 19 -12.71 12.11 -6.51
C ASP A 19 -11.59 11.17 -7.00
N VAL A 20 -11.38 11.05 -8.32
CA VAL A 20 -10.34 10.19 -8.92
C VAL A 20 -8.95 10.80 -8.77
N ILE A 21 -8.86 12.14 -8.84
CA ILE A 21 -7.61 12.89 -8.66
C ILE A 21 -7.16 12.83 -7.20
N ASP A 22 -8.10 12.92 -6.25
CA ASP A 22 -7.82 12.83 -4.82
C ASP A 22 -7.34 11.40 -4.45
N ILE A 23 -7.96 10.34 -5.02
CA ILE A 23 -7.50 8.95 -4.86
C ILE A 23 -6.09 8.75 -5.45
N ALA A 24 -5.81 9.30 -6.64
CA ALA A 24 -4.49 9.19 -7.25
C ALA A 24 -3.40 9.89 -6.40
N ASN A 25 -3.71 11.06 -5.84
CA ASN A 25 -2.78 11.80 -4.97
C ASN A 25 -2.54 11.11 -3.62
N GLU A 26 -3.51 10.41 -3.05
CA GLU A 26 -3.31 9.61 -1.84
C GLU A 26 -2.34 8.44 -2.10
N ILE A 27 -2.41 7.81 -3.27
CA ILE A 27 -1.51 6.72 -3.66
C ILE A 27 -0.08 7.25 -3.92
N GLU A 28 0.06 8.43 -4.52
CA GLU A 28 1.37 9.05 -4.78
C GLU A 28 2.08 9.56 -3.52
N ASN A 29 1.35 9.85 -2.43
CA ASN A 29 1.91 10.39 -1.18
C ASN A 29 2.10 9.35 -0.06
N ILE A 30 1.98 8.05 -0.33
CA ILE A 30 2.26 7.03 0.70
C ILE A 30 3.76 7.04 1.03
N GLU A 31 4.11 7.62 2.18
CA GLU A 31 5.48 7.55 2.67
C GLU A 31 5.78 6.16 3.24
N PHE A 32 6.40 5.31 2.42
CA PHE A 32 6.90 4.02 2.89
C PHE A 32 8.03 4.22 3.89
N ARG A 33 7.93 3.55 5.04
CA ARG A 33 8.98 3.53 6.05
C ARG A 33 10.16 2.68 5.60
N ALA A 34 9.85 1.53 5.01
CA ALA A 34 10.79 0.52 4.58
C ALA A 34 10.12 -0.39 3.52
N GLU A 35 10.91 -1.26 2.91
CA GLU A 35 10.43 -2.38 2.12
C GLU A 35 10.36 -3.64 2.98
N ILE A 36 9.41 -4.53 2.67
CA ILE A 36 9.27 -5.84 3.30
C ILE A 36 9.17 -6.93 2.24
N GLU A 37 10.05 -7.92 2.35
CA GLU A 37 9.90 -9.20 1.66
C GLU A 37 9.07 -10.12 2.56
N LEU A 38 7.84 -10.42 2.14
CA LEU A 38 6.95 -11.27 2.93
C LEU A 38 7.42 -12.73 2.90
N THR A 39 7.60 -13.31 4.08
CA THR A 39 7.90 -14.73 4.25
C THR A 39 6.66 -15.51 4.64
N ASP A 40 5.77 -14.92 5.43
CA ASP A 40 4.49 -15.52 5.84
C ASP A 40 3.47 -14.44 6.25
N PHE A 41 2.19 -14.82 6.34
CA PHE A 41 1.12 -13.96 6.82
C PHE A 41 0.12 -14.77 7.65
N ALA A 42 0.02 -14.46 8.94
CA ALA A 42 -0.98 -15.09 9.80
C ALA A 42 -2.24 -14.22 9.89
N LYS A 43 -3.39 -14.81 9.52
CA LYS A 43 -4.71 -14.18 9.61
C LYS A 43 -5.56 -14.88 10.67
N GLY A 44 -6.03 -14.13 11.66
CA GLY A 44 -6.98 -14.58 12.68
C GLY A 44 -8.42 -14.62 12.15
N LYS A 45 -9.27 -15.38 12.85
CA LYS A 45 -10.72 -15.50 12.55
C LYS A 45 -11.49 -14.19 12.76
N ASP A 46 -10.91 -13.24 13.48
CA ASP A 46 -11.44 -11.92 13.78
C ASP A 46 -11.09 -10.87 12.70
N GLY A 47 -10.53 -11.29 11.56
CA GLY A 47 -10.14 -10.41 10.46
C GLY A 47 -8.83 -9.67 10.71
N LYS A 48 -8.15 -9.91 11.83
CA LYS A 48 -6.83 -9.33 12.13
C LYS A 48 -5.73 -10.16 11.50
N GLY A 49 -4.65 -9.51 11.09
CA GLY A 49 -3.48 -10.19 10.52
C GLY A 49 -2.16 -9.60 11.00
N VAL A 50 -1.13 -10.42 10.99
CA VAL A 50 0.27 -10.02 11.15
C VAL A 50 1.10 -10.54 9.99
N ALA A 51 2.02 -9.72 9.51
CA ALA A 51 2.93 -10.09 8.44
C ALA A 51 4.29 -10.45 9.01
N PHE A 52 4.86 -11.53 8.49
CA PHE A 52 6.23 -11.96 8.76
C PHE A 52 7.05 -11.68 7.51
N GLY A 53 8.26 -11.17 7.69
CA GLY A 53 9.10 -10.86 6.56
C GLY A 53 10.47 -10.32 6.92
N LYS A 54 11.24 -10.04 5.88
CA LYS A 54 12.55 -9.38 5.99
C LYS A 54 12.40 -7.93 5.57
N VAL A 55 12.93 -7.02 6.38
CA VAL A 55 12.88 -5.58 6.10
C VAL A 55 14.12 -5.13 5.30
N PHE A 56 13.92 -4.19 4.40
CA PHE A 56 14.96 -3.59 3.55
C PHE A 56 14.74 -2.09 3.43
N ASN A 57 15.78 -1.33 3.12
CA ASN A 57 15.68 0.10 2.85
C ASN A 57 14.95 0.88 3.97
N ASP A 58 15.17 0.51 5.24
CA ASP A 58 14.54 1.18 6.37
C ASP A 58 15.07 2.61 6.51
N LYS A 59 14.22 3.60 6.18
CA LYS A 59 14.57 5.03 6.22
C LYS A 59 15.05 5.48 7.60
N ARG A 60 14.57 4.83 8.66
CA ARG A 60 14.94 5.16 10.04
C ARG A 60 16.20 4.45 10.52
N LYS A 61 16.82 3.61 9.68
CA LYS A 61 18.02 2.81 9.99
C LYS A 61 17.91 2.04 11.32
N LYS A 62 16.70 1.66 11.70
CA LYS A 62 16.42 0.87 12.91
C LYS A 62 16.77 -0.60 12.67
N PHE A 63 16.58 -1.06 11.44
CA PHE A 63 16.87 -2.43 11.03
C PHE A 63 17.92 -2.46 9.93
N LYS A 64 18.78 -3.48 9.97
CA LYS A 64 19.66 -3.82 8.86
C LYS A 64 18.85 -4.50 7.76
N ASP A 65 19.27 -4.35 6.52
CA ASP A 65 18.67 -5.05 5.38
C ASP A 65 18.70 -6.56 5.59
N GLY A 66 17.58 -7.21 5.26
CA GLY A 66 17.39 -8.64 5.45
C GLY A 66 17.00 -9.04 6.87
N LYS A 67 16.88 -8.10 7.81
CA LYS A 67 16.46 -8.40 9.19
C LYS A 67 15.02 -8.91 9.22
N GLU A 68 14.83 -10.09 9.80
CA GLU A 68 13.49 -10.64 10.04
C GLU A 68 12.72 -9.83 11.07
N ILE A 69 11.46 -9.53 10.75
CA ILE A 69 10.52 -8.79 11.57
C ILE A 69 9.14 -9.46 11.56
N ILE A 70 8.39 -9.20 12.62
CA ILE A 70 6.95 -9.44 12.69
C ILE A 70 6.30 -8.07 12.79
N THR A 71 5.34 -7.77 11.91
CA THR A 71 4.63 -6.50 11.98
C THR A 71 3.69 -6.47 13.16
N THR A 72 3.31 -5.26 13.58
CA THR A 72 2.08 -5.08 14.35
C THR A 72 0.86 -5.41 13.47
N LEU A 73 -0.34 -5.32 14.07
CA LEU A 73 -1.60 -5.58 13.37
C LEU A 73 -1.68 -4.81 12.05
N VAL A 74 -1.86 -5.60 10.98
CA VAL A 74 -2.08 -5.12 9.62
C VAL A 74 -3.50 -4.56 9.53
N GLN A 75 -3.64 -3.39 8.91
CA GLN A 75 -4.91 -2.69 8.72
C GLN A 75 -5.55 -3.05 7.38
N ASN A 76 -4.75 -3.32 6.35
CA ASN A 76 -5.20 -3.71 5.02
C ASN A 76 -5.10 -5.22 4.80
N VAL A 77 -5.58 -6.02 5.75
CA VAL A 77 -5.46 -7.50 5.75
C VAL A 77 -6.04 -8.14 4.49
N GLU A 78 -7.15 -7.61 3.97
CA GLU A 78 -7.82 -8.17 2.79
C GLU A 78 -7.19 -7.70 1.47
N THR A 79 -6.58 -6.52 1.46
CA THR A 79 -6.16 -5.83 0.22
C THR A 79 -4.65 -5.68 0.08
N TYR A 80 -3.83 -6.05 1.07
CA TYR A 80 -2.38 -5.80 1.03
C TYR A 80 -1.68 -6.32 -0.23
N LYS A 81 -2.16 -7.44 -0.79
CA LYS A 81 -1.60 -8.02 -2.03
C LYS A 81 -1.90 -7.14 -3.24
N THR A 82 -3.12 -6.61 -3.35
CA THR A 82 -3.52 -5.71 -4.45
C THR A 82 -2.96 -4.32 -4.27
N ASP A 83 -2.87 -3.86 -3.02
CA ASP A 83 -2.31 -2.55 -2.64
C ASP A 83 -0.78 -2.50 -2.85
N GLY A 84 -0.11 -3.64 -2.80
CA GLY A 84 1.35 -3.73 -2.92
C GLY A 84 2.11 -3.25 -1.68
N TYR A 85 1.42 -3.07 -0.54
CA TYR A 85 2.03 -2.65 0.72
C TYR A 85 1.32 -3.24 1.94
N ILE A 86 2.04 -3.31 3.07
CA ILE A 86 1.49 -3.62 4.39
C ILE A 86 1.32 -2.33 5.17
N LYS A 87 0.09 -1.99 5.54
CA LYS A 87 -0.22 -0.85 6.41
C LYS A 87 -0.45 -1.34 7.83
N THR A 88 0.27 -0.76 8.76
CA THR A 88 0.07 -0.94 10.21
C THR A 88 -0.30 0.40 10.84
N LYS A 89 -0.72 0.40 12.11
CA LYS A 89 -1.05 1.64 12.84
C LYS A 89 0.03 2.73 12.76
N ASN A 90 1.31 2.35 12.72
CA ASN A 90 2.43 3.29 12.87
C ASN A 90 3.35 3.37 11.65
N SER A 91 3.17 2.52 10.64
CA SER A 91 4.13 2.37 9.54
C SER A 91 3.48 1.70 8.34
N VAL A 92 3.90 2.12 7.14
CA VAL A 92 3.58 1.47 5.88
C VAL A 92 4.85 0.86 5.30
N TYR A 93 4.77 -0.40 4.90
CA TYR A 93 5.89 -1.15 4.31
C TYR A 93 5.56 -1.51 2.87
N LYS A 94 6.40 -1.13 1.92
CA LYS A 94 6.22 -1.53 0.52
C LYS A 94 6.55 -3.01 0.37
N ILE A 95 5.69 -3.79 -0.27
CA ILE A 95 5.98 -5.22 -0.51
C ILE A 95 7.00 -5.31 -1.62
N ARG A 96 8.14 -5.90 -1.31
CA ARG A 96 9.19 -6.24 -2.26
C ARG A 96 9.08 -7.72 -2.61
N HIS A 97 9.29 -8.02 -3.88
CA HIS A 97 9.43 -9.38 -4.38
C HIS A 97 10.92 -9.60 -4.66
N PRO A 98 11.53 -10.72 -4.22
CA PRO A 98 12.87 -11.06 -4.67
C PRO A 98 12.78 -11.29 -6.19
N ASN A 99 13.60 -10.56 -6.95
CA ASN A 99 13.77 -10.88 -8.36
C ASN A 99 14.32 -12.31 -8.43
N LYS A 100 13.58 -13.21 -9.07
CA LYS A 100 14.00 -14.57 -9.37
C LYS A 100 15.20 -14.58 -10.31
#